data_AF-A0A838KU87-F1
#
_entry.id   AF-A0A838KU87-F1
#
_cell.length_a   1.000
_cell.length_b   1.000
_cell.length_c   1.000
_cell.angle_alpha   90.00
_cell.angle_beta   90.00
_cell.angle_gamma   90.00
#
_symmetry.space_group_name_H-M   'P 1'
#
loop_
_entity.id
_entity.type
_entity.pdbx_description
1 polymer ?
#
loop_
_entity_poly.entity_id
_entity_poly.type
_entity_poly.pdbx_seq_one_letter_code
_entity_poly.pdbx_strand_id
1 'polypeptide(L)'
;MAKIKVTNPVVELDGDEMTRIIWQFIKDRLIHPYLDVDLQYYDLGIESRDATDDQITIDAANAIKQYGVGVKCATITPDEARVEEFGLKKMWVSPNGTIRNILGGVVFREPIIISNIPRLVPGWTKPIIIGRHAHGDQYKSTNFKVPGPGTVTITYTPTDGSAPIEHEVVQMP
;
A
#
# COMPACT_ATOMS: atom_id res chain seq x y z
N MET A 1 -5.92 27.87 -23.38
CA MET A 1 -4.46 27.60 -23.35
C MET A 1 -4.24 26.20 -23.88
N ALA A 2 -3.13 25.94 -24.57
CA ALA A 2 -2.76 24.57 -24.92
C ALA A 2 -2.36 23.80 -23.65
N LYS A 3 -2.77 22.53 -23.55
CA LYS A 3 -2.39 21.65 -22.44
C LYS A 3 -0.88 21.34 -22.51
N ILE A 4 -0.26 21.12 -21.36
CA ILE A 4 1.13 20.65 -21.27
C ILE A 4 1.14 19.17 -21.68
N LYS A 5 1.92 18.84 -22.71
CA LYS A 5 2.07 17.47 -23.19
C LYS A 5 2.99 16.68 -22.27
N VAL A 6 2.53 15.53 -21.77
CA VAL A 6 3.33 14.59 -20.99
C VAL A 6 3.73 13.43 -21.89
N THR A 7 5.04 13.15 -21.99
CA THR A 7 5.56 12.16 -22.95
C THR A 7 5.32 10.72 -22.51
N ASN A 8 5.48 10.44 -21.21
CA ASN A 8 5.38 9.08 -20.67
C ASN A 8 4.05 8.92 -19.91
N PRO A 9 3.41 7.74 -19.97
CA PRO A 9 2.23 7.46 -19.17
C PRO A 9 2.52 7.49 -17.67
N VAL A 10 1.49 7.79 -16.88
CA VAL A 10 1.51 7.69 -15.41
C VAL A 10 0.51 6.62 -14.99
N VAL A 11 0.92 5.73 -14.09
CA VAL A 11 0.00 4.73 -13.53
C VAL A 11 -0.89 5.40 -12.48
N GLU A 12 -2.19 5.34 -12.69
CA GLU A 12 -3.19 5.86 -11.78
C GLU A 12 -3.81 4.70 -10.99
N LEU A 13 -3.70 4.76 -9.67
CA LEU A 13 -4.26 3.75 -8.77
C LEU A 13 -5.38 4.41 -7.96
N ASP A 14 -6.63 4.15 -8.33
CA ASP A 14 -7.79 4.72 -7.65
C ASP A 14 -8.00 4.10 -6.26
N GLY A 15 -8.97 4.60 -5.50
CA GLY A 15 -9.14 4.25 -4.10
C GLY A 15 -10.56 4.25 -3.61
N ASP A 16 -10.71 4.45 -2.30
CA ASP A 16 -11.96 4.21 -1.57
C ASP A 16 -12.49 5.48 -0.88
N GLU A 17 -13.74 5.40 -0.42
CA GLU A 17 -14.42 6.36 0.46
C GLU A 17 -14.29 7.83 0.00
N MET A 18 -14.09 8.76 0.94
CA MET A 18 -13.98 10.19 0.64
C MET A 18 -12.79 10.51 -0.26
N THR A 19 -11.71 9.74 -0.18
CA THR A 19 -10.55 9.96 -1.02
C THR A 19 -10.85 9.69 -2.50
N ARG A 20 -11.68 8.69 -2.83
CA ARG A 20 -12.13 8.44 -4.21
C ARG A 20 -12.88 9.65 -4.80
N ILE A 21 -13.76 10.27 -4.01
CA ILE A 21 -14.52 11.46 -4.45
C ILE A 21 -13.58 12.65 -4.69
N ILE A 22 -12.66 12.91 -3.75
CA ILE A 22 -11.68 13.99 -3.88
C ILE A 22 -10.73 13.73 -5.06
N TRP A 23 -10.34 12.47 -5.27
CA TRP A 23 -9.47 12.05 -6.36
C TRP A 23 -10.05 12.41 -7.74
N GLN A 24 -11.33 12.12 -7.95
CA GLN A 24 -12.04 12.50 -9.16
C GLN A 24 -12.05 14.02 -9.36
N PHE A 25 -12.33 14.79 -8.31
CA PHE A 25 -12.30 16.26 -8.38
C PHE A 25 -10.91 16.78 -8.76
N ILE A 26 -9.84 16.25 -8.17
CA ILE A 26 -8.45 16.64 -8.48
C ILE A 26 -8.18 16.38 -9.97
N LYS A 27 -8.51 15.19 -10.48
CA LYS A 27 -8.30 14.86 -11.90
C LYS A 27 -9.04 15.83 -12.82
N ASP A 28 -10.32 16.04 -12.58
CA ASP A 28 -11.18 16.81 -13.49
C ASP A 28 -10.92 18.31 -13.44
N ARG A 29 -10.58 18.85 -12.26
CA ARG A 29 -10.43 20.30 -12.07
C ARG A 29 -9.00 20.78 -12.11
N LEU A 30 -8.04 19.94 -11.71
CA LEU A 30 -6.66 20.35 -11.45
C LEU A 30 -5.64 19.66 -12.35
N ILE A 31 -5.98 18.53 -12.98
CA ILE A 31 -5.07 17.77 -13.86
C ILE A 31 -5.49 17.87 -15.33
N HIS A 32 -6.61 17.26 -15.71
CA HIS A 32 -7.08 17.17 -17.11
C HIS A 32 -7.24 18.52 -17.84
N PRO A 33 -7.61 19.63 -17.18
CA PRO A 33 -7.70 20.92 -17.87
C PRO A 33 -6.33 21.47 -18.31
N TYR A 34 -5.25 21.03 -17.67
CA TYR A 34 -3.90 21.60 -17.84
C TYR A 34 -2.90 20.63 -18.46
N LEU A 35 -3.08 19.32 -18.26
CA LEU A 35 -2.19 18.27 -18.77
C LEU A 35 -2.87 17.41 -19.83
N ASP A 36 -2.15 17.18 -20.93
CA ASP A 36 -2.41 16.10 -21.88
C ASP A 36 -1.52 14.93 -21.47
N VAL A 37 -2.06 14.08 -20.60
CA VAL A 37 -1.36 12.97 -19.93
C VAL A 37 -2.12 11.68 -20.15
N ASP A 38 -1.39 10.63 -20.49
CA ASP A 38 -1.92 9.27 -20.56
C ASP A 38 -1.89 8.62 -19.17
N LEU A 39 -3.06 8.23 -18.67
CA LEU A 39 -3.23 7.61 -17.36
C LEU A 39 -3.55 6.13 -17.54
N GLN A 40 -2.62 5.27 -17.12
CA GLN A 40 -2.82 3.83 -17.07
C GLN A 40 -3.61 3.51 -15.80
N TYR A 41 -4.93 3.39 -15.93
CA TYR A 41 -5.88 3.35 -14.83
C TYR A 41 -6.05 1.95 -14.23
N TYR A 42 -5.96 1.86 -12.91
CA TYR A 42 -6.21 0.66 -12.11
C TYR A 42 -7.11 1.03 -10.93
N ASP A 43 -8.29 0.41 -10.86
CA ASP A 43 -9.22 0.64 -9.75
C ASP A 43 -8.86 -0.24 -8.55
N LEU A 44 -8.18 0.32 -7.54
CA LEU A 44 -7.89 -0.38 -6.28
C LEU A 44 -8.98 -0.20 -5.22
N GLY A 45 -10.17 0.28 -5.61
CA GLY A 45 -11.36 0.23 -4.76
C GLY A 45 -11.59 -1.19 -4.22
N ILE A 46 -12.09 -1.30 -2.99
CA ILE A 46 -12.23 -2.58 -2.28
C ILE A 46 -13.07 -3.59 -3.07
N GLU A 47 -14.14 -3.14 -3.74
CA GLU A 47 -15.01 -4.00 -4.57
C GLU A 47 -14.28 -4.52 -5.81
N SER A 48 -13.50 -3.66 -6.49
CA SER A 48 -12.69 -4.03 -7.67
C SER A 48 -11.58 -5.00 -7.30
N ARG A 49 -10.96 -4.82 -6.13
CA ARG A 49 -9.99 -5.78 -5.59
C ARG A 49 -10.66 -7.12 -5.26
N ASP A 50 -11.81 -7.11 -4.59
CA ASP A 50 -12.54 -8.35 -4.29
C ASP A 50 -12.98 -9.09 -5.57
N ALA A 51 -13.50 -8.37 -6.56
CA ALA A 51 -13.94 -8.92 -7.83
C ALA A 51 -12.80 -9.61 -8.61
N THR A 52 -11.58 -9.09 -8.50
CA THR A 52 -10.39 -9.59 -9.22
C THR A 52 -9.49 -10.51 -8.40
N ASP A 53 -9.96 -10.93 -7.22
CA ASP A 53 -9.15 -11.70 -6.26
C ASP A 53 -7.81 -11.01 -5.91
N ASP A 54 -7.85 -9.67 -5.83
CA ASP A 54 -6.74 -8.74 -5.60
C ASP A 54 -5.65 -8.73 -6.69
N GLN A 55 -5.90 -9.36 -7.85
CA GLN A 55 -4.97 -9.36 -8.99
C GLN A 55 -4.72 -7.94 -9.53
N ILE A 56 -5.74 -7.07 -9.51
CA ILE A 56 -5.61 -5.68 -9.97
C ILE A 56 -4.53 -4.89 -9.20
N THR A 57 -4.31 -5.21 -7.93
CA THR A 57 -3.25 -4.61 -7.11
C THR A 57 -1.86 -5.02 -7.60
N ILE A 58 -1.68 -6.29 -7.99
CA ILE A 58 -0.43 -6.83 -8.52
C ILE A 58 -0.15 -6.23 -9.90
N ASP A 59 -1.18 -6.16 -10.75
CA ASP A 59 -1.08 -5.61 -12.10
C ASP A 59 -0.69 -4.13 -12.07
N ALA A 60 -1.31 -3.35 -11.18
CA ALA A 60 -0.95 -1.95 -10.97
C ALA A 60 0.51 -1.78 -10.52
N ALA A 61 1.00 -2.65 -9.62
CA ALA A 61 2.39 -2.60 -9.18
C ALA A 61 3.37 -2.93 -10.33
N ASN A 62 3.05 -3.90 -11.18
CA ASN A 62 3.86 -4.23 -12.35
C ASN A 62 3.82 -3.13 -13.43
N ALA A 63 2.67 -2.47 -13.61
CA ALA A 63 2.58 -1.29 -14.46
C ALA A 63 3.49 -0.16 -13.95
N ILE A 64 3.56 0.06 -12.63
CA ILE A 64 4.51 1.04 -12.06
C ILE A 64 5.95 0.65 -12.39
N LYS A 65 6.32 -0.65 -12.31
CA LYS A 65 7.67 -1.09 -12.74
C LYS A 65 7.95 -0.78 -14.20
N GLN A 66 6.95 -0.95 -15.06
CA GLN A 66 7.08 -0.73 -16.50
C GLN A 66 7.20 0.76 -16.85
N TYR A 67 6.34 1.60 -16.28
CA TYR A 67 6.23 3.03 -16.65
C TYR A 67 7.02 3.97 -15.72
N GLY A 68 7.48 3.47 -14.56
CA GLY A 68 8.36 4.16 -13.62
C GLY A 68 7.67 5.08 -12.61
N VAL A 69 6.44 5.55 -12.90
CA VAL A 69 5.71 6.49 -12.03
C VAL A 69 4.29 6.01 -11.75
N GLY A 70 3.92 5.97 -10.47
CA GLY A 70 2.56 5.70 -10.02
C GLY A 70 2.06 6.77 -9.05
N VAL A 71 0.80 7.14 -9.18
CA VAL A 71 0.08 8.03 -8.26
C VAL A 71 -1.12 7.26 -7.68
N LYS A 72 -1.26 7.26 -6.36
CA LYS A 72 -2.19 6.36 -5.67
C LYS A 72 -3.10 7.10 -4.71
N CYS A 73 -4.40 6.84 -4.85
CA CYS A 73 -5.45 7.21 -3.91
C CYS A 73 -5.44 6.29 -2.67
N ALA A 74 -5.96 6.77 -1.53
CA ALA A 74 -6.03 5.95 -0.32
C ALA A 74 -7.04 4.80 -0.49
N THR A 75 -6.72 3.65 0.09
CA THR A 75 -7.49 2.40 -0.09
C THR A 75 -7.75 1.74 1.26
N ILE A 76 -8.90 1.10 1.40
CA ILE A 76 -9.26 0.30 2.57
C ILE A 76 -8.31 -0.89 2.69
N THR A 77 -7.84 -1.19 3.89
CA THR A 77 -7.29 -2.52 4.21
C THR A 77 -8.33 -3.19 5.10
N PRO A 78 -9.07 -4.20 4.60
CA PRO A 78 -10.24 -4.70 5.30
C PRO A 78 -9.84 -5.44 6.59
N ASP A 79 -10.62 -5.21 7.64
CA ASP A 79 -10.69 -6.04 8.84
C ASP A 79 -12.01 -6.84 8.82
N GLU A 80 -12.37 -7.54 9.90
CA GLU A 80 -13.59 -8.33 9.98
C GLU A 80 -14.86 -7.48 9.73
N ALA A 81 -14.89 -6.25 10.24
CA ALA A 81 -16.03 -5.36 10.06
C ALA A 81 -16.16 -4.93 8.60
N ARG A 82 -15.05 -4.63 7.92
CA ARG A 82 -15.07 -4.31 6.48
C ARG A 82 -15.41 -5.52 5.60
N VAL A 83 -15.05 -6.73 6.02
CA VAL A 83 -15.50 -7.97 5.33
C VAL A 83 -17.02 -8.09 5.38
N GLU A 84 -17.63 -7.82 6.54
CA GLU A 84 -19.09 -7.85 6.70
C GLU A 84 -19.77 -6.70 5.93
N GLU A 85 -19.26 -5.46 6.07
CA GLU A 85 -19.81 -4.26 5.44
C GLU A 85 -19.90 -4.38 3.92
N PHE A 86 -18.85 -4.91 3.28
CA PHE A 86 -18.74 -4.99 1.82
C PHE A 86 -19.04 -6.41 1.27
N GLY A 87 -19.34 -7.39 2.13
CA GLY A 87 -19.58 -8.77 1.71
C GLY A 87 -18.37 -9.41 1.00
N LEU A 88 -17.16 -9.15 1.50
CA LEU A 88 -15.91 -9.56 0.83
C LEU A 88 -15.72 -11.08 0.89
N LYS A 89 -15.12 -11.66 -0.15
CA LYS A 89 -14.75 -13.09 -0.21
C LYS A 89 -13.83 -13.50 0.94
N LYS A 90 -12.91 -12.61 1.30
CA LYS A 90 -11.98 -12.76 2.43
C LYS A 90 -11.37 -11.42 2.84
N MET A 91 -10.64 -11.44 3.94
CA MET A 91 -9.83 -10.30 4.39
C MET A 91 -8.60 -10.14 3.49
N TRP A 92 -8.70 -9.30 2.46
CA TRP A 92 -7.59 -8.99 1.56
C TRP A 92 -6.44 -8.27 2.28
N VAL A 93 -5.21 -8.52 1.85
CA VAL A 93 -4.02 -7.83 2.38
C VAL A 93 -3.99 -6.37 1.95
N SER A 94 -3.17 -5.56 2.62
CA SER A 94 -3.07 -4.13 2.28
C SER A 94 -2.48 -3.93 0.88
N PRO A 95 -3.14 -3.19 -0.04
CA PRO A 95 -2.59 -2.91 -1.36
C PRO A 95 -1.24 -2.20 -1.30
N ASN A 96 -1.07 -1.34 -0.29
CA ASN A 96 0.20 -0.66 -0.05
C ASN A 96 1.33 -1.64 0.26
N GLY A 97 1.05 -2.73 1.00
CA GLY A 97 2.01 -3.77 1.30
C GLY A 97 2.40 -4.54 0.05
N THR A 98 1.41 -4.99 -0.73
CA THR A 98 1.62 -5.70 -2.01
C THR A 98 2.48 -4.89 -2.97
N ILE A 99 2.13 -3.62 -3.22
CA ILE A 99 2.88 -2.73 -4.12
C ILE A 99 4.32 -2.54 -3.64
N ARG A 100 4.53 -2.26 -2.35
CA ARG A 100 5.89 -2.08 -1.78
C ARG A 100 6.72 -3.36 -1.85
N ASN A 101 6.11 -4.52 -1.63
CA ASN A 101 6.80 -5.79 -1.72
C ASN A 101 7.25 -6.11 -3.15
N ILE A 102 6.47 -5.69 -4.14
CA ILE A 102 6.79 -5.86 -5.56
C ILE A 102 7.87 -4.85 -5.99
N LEU A 103 7.71 -3.58 -5.65
CA LEU A 103 8.62 -2.49 -6.08
C LEU A 103 9.93 -2.42 -5.29
N GLY A 104 9.88 -2.75 -3.99
CA GLY A 104 10.97 -2.48 -3.05
C GLY A 104 11.13 -0.97 -2.74
N GLY A 105 12.17 -0.65 -1.97
CA GLY A 105 12.61 0.73 -1.75
C GLY A 105 12.30 1.33 -0.38
N VAL A 106 12.34 2.66 -0.32
CA VAL A 106 12.19 3.46 0.91
C VAL A 106 11.05 4.45 0.71
N VAL A 107 10.14 4.51 1.69
CA VAL A 107 9.06 5.51 1.69
C VAL A 107 9.54 6.74 2.43
N PHE A 108 9.70 7.86 1.72
CA PHE A 108 9.97 9.16 2.33
C PHE A 108 8.65 9.84 2.68
N ARG A 109 8.54 10.34 3.92
CA ARG A 109 7.40 11.15 4.37
C ARG A 109 7.91 12.51 4.83
N GLU A 110 7.36 13.56 4.25
CA GLU A 110 7.70 14.95 4.53
C GLU A 110 6.43 15.75 4.85
N PRO A 111 6.47 16.68 5.83
CA PRO A 111 5.35 17.58 6.08
C PRO A 111 5.24 18.69 5.02
N ILE A 112 4.03 19.01 4.60
CA ILE A 112 3.75 20.25 3.84
C ILE A 112 3.62 21.40 4.85
N ILE A 113 4.60 22.30 4.88
CA ILE A 113 4.64 23.41 5.84
C ILE A 113 3.80 24.59 5.34
N ILE A 114 2.87 25.04 6.18
CA ILE A 114 2.04 26.22 5.92
C ILE A 114 2.35 27.26 7.00
N SER A 115 2.72 28.47 6.59
CA SER A 115 3.28 29.51 7.47
C SER A 115 2.35 29.94 8.62
N ASN A 116 1.04 29.85 8.43
CA ASN A 116 0.03 30.24 9.42
C ASN A 116 -0.50 29.06 10.27
N ILE A 117 0.01 27.85 10.09
CA ILE A 117 -0.36 26.68 10.90
C ILE A 117 0.72 26.44 11.97
N PRO A 118 0.41 26.62 13.27
CA PRO A 118 1.36 26.36 14.33
C PRO A 118 1.69 24.87 14.43
N ARG A 119 2.94 24.56 14.80
CA ARG A 119 3.42 23.18 14.94
C ARG A 119 3.24 22.70 16.38
N LEU A 120 2.94 21.41 16.54
CA LEU A 120 2.79 20.77 17.84
C LEU A 120 4.07 20.88 18.70
N VAL A 121 5.23 20.73 18.07
CA VAL A 121 6.54 20.93 18.70
C VAL A 121 7.11 22.26 18.21
N PRO A 122 7.07 23.34 19.03
CA PRO A 122 7.41 24.68 18.56
C PRO A 122 8.85 24.83 18.07
N GLY A 123 9.78 24.06 18.66
CA GLY A 123 11.20 24.10 18.32
C GLY A 123 11.55 23.48 16.96
N TRP A 124 10.63 22.77 16.31
CA TRP A 124 10.85 22.25 14.97
C TRP A 124 10.72 23.39 13.95
N THR A 125 11.82 24.05 13.62
CA THR A 125 11.86 25.17 12.67
C THR A 125 12.20 24.74 11.25
N LYS A 126 12.59 23.48 11.05
CA LYS A 126 12.90 22.85 9.77
C LYS A 126 12.10 21.55 9.61
N PRO A 127 11.77 21.12 8.39
CA PRO A 127 11.10 19.86 8.17
C PRO A 127 11.96 18.68 8.60
N ILE A 128 11.30 17.62 9.07
CA ILE A 128 11.91 16.32 9.37
C ILE A 128 11.34 15.33 8.35
N ILE A 129 12.22 14.67 7.62
CA ILE A 129 11.85 13.67 6.62
C ILE A 129 12.12 12.29 7.20
N ILE A 130 11.11 11.42 7.19
CA ILE A 130 11.26 10.04 7.64
C ILE A 130 11.46 9.15 6.42
N GLY A 131 12.64 8.54 6.31
CA GLY A 131 12.91 7.43 5.40
C GLY A 131 12.51 6.11 6.05
N ARG A 132 11.36 5.57 5.67
CA ARG A 132 10.84 4.30 6.19
C ARG A 132 11.20 3.14 5.27
N HIS A 133 11.86 2.12 5.81
CA HIS A 133 12.08 0.86 5.10
C HIS A 133 10.73 0.20 4.75
N ALA A 134 10.53 -0.12 3.48
CA ALA A 134 9.23 -0.53 2.94
C ALA A 134 9.10 -2.06 2.77
N HIS A 135 9.97 -2.86 3.39
CA HIS A 135 10.04 -4.30 3.19
C HIS A 135 10.21 -5.08 4.50
N GLY A 136 9.47 -6.18 4.66
CA GLY A 136 9.64 -7.13 5.77
C GLY A 136 8.82 -6.83 7.02
N ASP A 137 9.34 -7.28 8.16
CA ASP A 137 8.79 -7.10 9.51
C ASP A 137 7.29 -7.47 9.61
N GLN A 138 6.49 -6.69 10.34
CA GLN A 138 5.06 -6.94 10.51
C GLN A 138 4.27 -6.89 9.19
N TYR A 139 4.85 -6.38 8.10
CA TYR A 139 4.20 -6.32 6.78
C TYR A 139 4.42 -7.58 5.94
N LYS A 140 5.29 -8.50 6.37
CA LYS A 140 5.48 -9.85 5.80
C LYS A 140 5.45 -10.94 6.88
N SER A 141 4.84 -10.66 8.03
CA SER A 141 4.69 -11.65 9.09
C SER A 141 3.59 -12.65 8.77
N THR A 142 3.72 -13.87 9.27
CA THR A 142 2.63 -14.84 9.36
C THR A 142 2.04 -14.79 10.75
N ASN A 143 0.73 -14.51 10.86
CA ASN A 143 0.00 -14.50 12.11
C ASN A 143 -1.08 -15.59 12.11
N PHE A 144 -1.29 -16.21 13.26
CA PHE A 144 -2.37 -17.18 13.47
C PHE A 144 -2.83 -17.14 14.92
N LYS A 145 -4.07 -17.54 15.16
CA LYS A 145 -4.59 -17.74 16.51
C LYS A 145 -4.21 -19.15 16.97
N VAL A 146 -3.50 -19.25 18.09
CA VAL A 146 -3.20 -20.56 18.68
C VAL A 146 -4.52 -21.21 19.14
N PRO A 147 -4.81 -22.46 18.74
CA PRO A 147 -6.11 -23.09 18.99
C PRO A 147 -6.31 -23.63 20.42
N GLY A 148 -5.22 -23.82 21.18
CA GLY A 148 -5.23 -24.38 22.53
C GLY A 148 -3.81 -24.58 23.09
N PRO A 149 -3.67 -25.29 24.23
CA PRO A 149 -2.37 -25.55 24.85
C PRO A 149 -1.42 -26.30 23.91
N GLY A 150 -0.14 -25.94 23.90
CA GLY A 150 0.86 -26.57 23.02
C GLY A 150 2.15 -25.77 22.88
N THR A 151 3.09 -26.29 22.10
CA THR A 151 4.39 -25.64 21.85
C THR A 151 4.38 -24.94 20.49
N VAL A 152 4.78 -23.67 20.45
CA VAL A 152 5.03 -22.95 19.20
C VAL A 152 6.53 -23.03 18.91
N THR A 153 6.90 -23.60 17.77
CA THR A 153 8.28 -23.66 17.28
C THR A 153 8.48 -22.76 16.07
N ILE A 154 9.73 -22.38 15.82
CA ILE A 154 10.19 -21.78 14.56
C ILE A 154 11.25 -22.70 13.95
N THR A 155 11.07 -23.04 12.67
CA THR A 155 11.93 -23.98 11.96
C THR A 155 12.51 -23.32 10.72
N TYR A 156 13.84 -23.42 10.57
CA TYR A 156 14.56 -23.04 9.36
C TYR A 156 15.02 -24.31 8.64
N THR A 157 14.61 -24.47 7.37
CA THR A 157 15.02 -25.61 6.53
C THR A 157 15.97 -25.12 5.44
N PRO A 158 17.27 -25.47 5.52
CA PRO A 158 18.25 -25.12 4.50
C PRO A 158 17.92 -25.71 3.13
N THR A 159 18.21 -24.96 2.07
CA THR A 159 17.98 -25.42 0.67
C THR A 159 19.08 -26.37 0.16
N ASP A 160 20.21 -26.44 0.85
CA ASP A 160 21.34 -27.33 0.53
C ASP A 160 21.15 -28.77 1.04
N GLY A 161 20.02 -29.05 1.69
CA GLY A 161 19.68 -30.36 2.24
C GLY A 161 20.34 -30.67 3.59
N SER A 162 21.02 -29.71 4.22
CA SER A 162 21.49 -29.86 5.60
C SER A 162 20.33 -29.91 6.60
N ALA A 163 20.61 -30.37 7.82
CA ALA A 163 19.59 -30.61 8.83
C ALA A 163 18.81 -29.31 9.18
N PRO A 164 17.48 -29.36 9.29
CA PRO A 164 16.69 -28.22 9.76
C PRO A 164 17.12 -27.77 11.17
N ILE A 165 17.08 -26.46 11.40
CA ILE A 165 17.25 -25.85 12.72
C ILE A 165 15.85 -25.59 13.28
N GLU A 166 15.55 -26.12 14.45
CA GLU A 166 14.28 -25.91 15.15
C GLU A 166 14.52 -25.31 16.54
N HIS A 167 13.77 -24.27 16.86
CA HIS A 167 13.78 -23.64 18.18
C HIS A 167 12.36 -23.55 18.72
N GLU A 168 12.18 -23.94 19.98
CA GLU A 168 10.98 -23.61 20.73
C GLU A 168 10.92 -22.10 20.97
N VAL A 169 9.79 -21.48 20.63
CA VAL A 169 9.54 -20.05 20.81
C VAL A 169 8.79 -19.80 22.12
N VAL A 170 7.70 -20.54 22.34
CA VAL A 170 6.86 -20.39 23.54
C VAL A 170 6.02 -21.64 23.79
N GLN A 171 5.85 -21.98 25.07
CA GLN A 171 4.86 -22.94 25.54
C GLN A 171 3.55 -22.20 25.85
N MET A 172 2.50 -22.51 25.10
CA MET A 172 1.16 -21.97 25.29
C MET A 172 0.42 -22.79 26.36
N PRO A 173 -0.13 -22.14 27.40
CA PRO A 173 -0.81 -22.81 28.51
C PRO A 173 -2.17 -23.39 28.11
#